data_AF-A0A1S2CQ00-F1
#
_entry.id   AF-A0A1S2CQ00-F1
#
_cell.length_a   1.000
_cell.length_b   1.000
_cell.length_c   1.000
_cell.angle_alpha   90.00
_cell.angle_beta   90.00
_cell.angle_gamma   90.00
#
_symmetry.space_group_name_H-M   'P 1'
#
loop_
_entity.id
_entity.type
_entity.pdbx_description
1 polymer ?
#
loop_
_entity_poly.entity_id
_entity_poly.type
_entity_poly.pdbx_seq_one_letter_code
_entity_poly.pdbx_strand_id
1 'polypeptide(L)'
;MTAEESHEMAVLVNEIGVKQVLELLRAHRQQNTPFTMVSKPRRTVQKYMKWPPDIRATFAYMICSGEYTQVEMMNYINEELEKRGLADEMKVSRTAMSRFVIDIESSAAKG
;
A
#
# COMPACT_ATOMS: atom_id res chain seq x y z
N MET A 1 28.60 -6.48 -14.34
CA MET A 1 27.79 -5.34 -13.90
C MET A 1 27.60 -4.42 -15.08
N THR A 2 26.49 -4.63 -15.78
CA THR A 2 26.02 -3.77 -16.87
C THR A 2 25.39 -2.50 -16.28
N ALA A 3 25.22 -1.46 -17.10
CA ALA A 3 24.61 -0.20 -16.66
C ALA A 3 23.17 -0.37 -16.16
N GLU A 4 22.43 -1.34 -16.71
CA GLU A 4 21.07 -1.70 -16.29
C GLU A 4 21.09 -2.37 -14.91
N GLU A 5 21.99 -3.32 -14.68
CA GLU A 5 22.18 -3.97 -13.37
C GLU A 5 22.53 -2.94 -12.28
N SER A 6 23.35 -1.94 -12.62
CA SER A 6 23.72 -0.86 -11.70
C SER A 6 22.57 0.10 -11.41
N HIS A 7 21.68 0.34 -12.38
CA HIS A 7 20.51 1.21 -12.21
C HIS A 7 19.45 0.53 -11.34
N GLU A 8 19.17 -0.74 -11.59
CA GLU A 8 18.22 -1.52 -10.77
C GLU A 8 18.71 -1.64 -9.32
N MET A 9 20.01 -1.86 -9.11
CA MET A 9 20.61 -1.85 -7.77
C MET A 9 20.51 -0.49 -7.08
N ALA A 10 20.69 0.61 -7.81
CA ALA A 10 20.53 1.95 -7.27
C ALA A 10 19.07 2.26 -6.88
N VAL A 11 18.10 1.80 -7.68
CA VAL A 11 16.67 1.90 -7.37
C VAL A 11 16.32 1.09 -6.14
N LEU A 12 16.77 -0.17 -6.04
CA LEU A 12 16.55 -1.02 -4.87
C LEU A 12 17.16 -0.42 -3.60
N VAL A 13 18.38 0.12 -3.69
CA VAL A 13 19.05 0.79 -2.57
C VAL A 13 18.28 2.03 -2.11
N ASN A 14 17.66 2.77 -3.03
CA ASN A 14 16.88 3.95 -2.70
C ASN A 14 15.49 3.61 -2.10
N GLU A 15 14.88 2.50 -2.54
CA GLU A 15 13.54 2.09 -2.10
C GLU A 15 13.52 1.38 -0.74
N ILE A 16 14.53 0.55 -0.43
CA ILE A 16 14.57 -0.25 0.81
C ILE A 16 15.80 0.04 1.70
N GLY A 17 16.73 0.87 1.22
CA GLY A 17 17.93 1.26 1.96
C GLY A 17 19.09 0.26 1.82
N VAL A 18 20.32 0.79 1.76
CA VAL A 18 21.58 0.04 1.56
C VAL A 18 21.72 -1.16 2.51
N LYS A 19 21.34 -0.97 3.78
CA LYS A 19 21.50 -1.99 4.82
C LYS A 19 20.65 -3.25 4.56
N GLN A 20 19.40 -3.06 4.12
CA GLN A 20 18.48 -4.17 3.83
C GLN A 20 18.90 -4.91 2.55
N VAL A 21 19.40 -4.18 1.54
CA VAL A 21 19.97 -4.78 0.32
C VAL A 21 21.18 -5.66 0.66
N LEU A 22 22.09 -5.18 1.51
CA LEU A 22 23.27 -5.96 1.92
C LEU A 22 22.92 -7.19 2.76
N GLU A 23 21.91 -7.11 3.63
CA GLU A 23 21.40 -8.26 4.39
C GLU A 23 20.77 -9.31 3.47
N LEU A 24 19.97 -8.88 2.48
CA LEU A 24 19.40 -9.76 1.46
C LEU A 24 20.49 -10.47 0.64
N LEU A 25 21.50 -9.74 0.17
CA LEU A 25 22.62 -10.31 -0.60
C LEU A 25 23.44 -11.30 0.24
N ARG A 26 23.67 -11.04 1.53
CA ARG A 26 24.36 -11.98 2.44
C ARG A 26 23.55 -13.23 2.69
N ALA A 27 22.25 -13.10 2.98
CA ALA A 27 21.36 -14.23 3.22
C ALA A 27 21.29 -15.13 1.97
N HIS A 28 21.19 -14.53 0.79
CA HIS A 28 21.14 -15.25 -0.48
C HIS A 28 22.44 -16.00 -0.77
N ARG A 29 23.60 -15.40 -0.49
CA ARG A 29 24.91 -16.05 -0.62
C ARG A 29 25.09 -17.23 0.34
N GLN A 30 24.53 -17.15 1.54
CA GLN A 30 24.58 -18.25 2.53
C GLN A 30 23.69 -19.43 2.15
N GLN A 31 22.59 -19.19 1.43
CA GLN A 31 21.60 -20.21 1.10
C GLN A 31 21.84 -20.91 -0.25
N ASN A 32 22.83 -20.46 -1.04
CA ASN A 32 23.18 -21.02 -2.35
C ASN A 32 21.99 -21.18 -3.31
N THR A 33 20.95 -20.37 -3.09
CA THR A 33 19.73 -20.36 -3.89
C THR A 33 19.98 -19.58 -5.17
N PRO A 34 19.58 -20.07 -6.36
CA PRO A 34 19.59 -19.26 -7.56
C PRO A 34 18.61 -18.09 -7.39
N PHE A 35 18.97 -16.91 -7.90
CA PHE A 35 18.02 -15.80 -8.06
C PHE A 35 16.97 -16.23 -9.09
N THR A 36 15.96 -16.97 -8.66
CA THR A 36 14.75 -17.12 -9.44
C THR A 36 14.04 -15.78 -9.35
N MET A 37 13.70 -15.18 -10.50
CA MET A 37 12.77 -14.06 -10.55
C MET A 37 11.42 -14.56 -10.02
N VAL A 38 11.27 -14.62 -8.71
CA VAL A 38 9.97 -14.71 -8.08
C VAL A 38 9.33 -13.38 -8.41
N SER A 39 8.47 -13.39 -9.43
CA SER A 39 7.63 -12.28 -9.85
C SER A 39 7.25 -11.48 -8.62
N LYS A 40 7.71 -10.23 -8.51
CA LYS A 40 7.34 -9.33 -7.41
C LYS A 40 5.85 -9.54 -7.18
N PRO A 41 5.38 -9.88 -5.96
CA PRO A 41 3.95 -9.99 -5.73
C PRO A 41 3.36 -8.69 -6.26
N ARG A 42 2.51 -8.78 -7.28
CA ARG A 42 1.79 -7.62 -7.81
C ARG A 42 0.97 -7.12 -6.63
N ARG A 43 1.54 -6.21 -5.84
CA ARG A 43 0.78 -5.44 -4.86
C ARG A 43 -0.14 -4.60 -5.72
N THR A 44 -1.34 -5.11 -5.97
CA THR A 44 -2.44 -4.32 -6.47
C THR A 44 -2.57 -3.16 -5.51
N VAL A 45 -2.15 -1.97 -5.94
CA VAL A 45 -2.28 -0.75 -5.15
C VAL A 45 -3.74 -0.62 -4.80
N GLN A 46 -4.04 -0.78 -3.51
CA GLN A 46 -5.42 -0.77 -3.04
C GLN A 46 -6.04 0.59 -3.41
N LYS A 47 -7.29 0.57 -3.83
CA LYS A 47 -7.95 1.76 -4.38
C LYS A 47 -7.93 2.94 -3.39
N TYR A 48 -8.07 2.67 -2.09
CA TYR A 48 -7.97 3.69 -1.04
C TYR A 48 -6.59 4.36 -0.96
N MET A 49 -5.51 3.65 -1.35
CA MET A 49 -4.17 4.24 -1.38
C MET A 49 -4.02 5.29 -2.47
N LYS A 50 -4.92 5.34 -3.46
CA LYS A 50 -4.93 6.38 -4.51
C LYS A 50 -5.61 7.67 -4.05
N TRP A 51 -6.29 7.68 -2.91
CA TRP A 51 -6.90 8.90 -2.40
C TRP A 51 -5.83 9.89 -1.93
N PRO A 52 -6.16 11.19 -1.96
CA PRO A 52 -5.37 12.22 -1.32
C PRO A 52 -4.96 11.83 0.12
N PRO A 53 -3.72 12.16 0.55
CA PRO A 53 -3.20 11.75 1.86
C PRO A 53 -4.08 12.15 3.05
N ASP A 54 -4.71 13.32 2.98
CA ASP A 54 -5.62 13.84 4.00
C ASP A 54 -6.91 13.02 4.10
N ILE A 55 -7.52 12.64 2.96
CA ILE A 55 -8.68 11.74 2.93
C ILE A 55 -8.31 10.38 3.52
N ARG A 56 -7.12 9.86 3.21
CA ARG A 56 -6.64 8.58 3.79
C ARG A 56 -6.41 8.70 5.30
N ALA A 57 -5.89 9.82 5.78
CA ALA A 57 -5.68 10.06 7.20
C ALA A 57 -7.02 10.11 7.96
N THR A 58 -8.01 10.84 7.43
CA THR A 58 -9.36 10.88 8.01
C THR A 58 -10.01 9.50 7.99
N PHE A 59 -9.87 8.76 6.89
CA PHE A 59 -10.39 7.40 6.80
C PHE A 59 -9.78 6.46 7.84
N ALA A 60 -8.45 6.51 8.02
CA ALA A 60 -7.76 5.74 9.05
C ALA A 60 -8.22 6.12 10.45
N TYR A 61 -8.40 7.42 10.73
CA TYR A 61 -8.97 7.90 11.99
C TYR A 61 -10.36 7.33 12.24
N MET A 62 -11.25 7.38 11.24
CA MET A 62 -12.62 6.85 11.37
C MET A 62 -12.61 5.36 11.72
N ILE A 63 -11.75 4.56 11.08
CA ILE A 63 -11.58 3.14 11.41
C ILE A 63 -11.08 2.98 12.84
N CYS A 64 -10.00 3.67 13.22
CA CYS A 64 -9.38 3.52 14.53
C CYS A 64 -10.27 4.02 15.68
N SER A 65 -11.12 5.02 15.44
CA SER A 65 -12.04 5.55 16.45
C SER A 65 -13.14 4.54 16.83
N GLY A 66 -13.56 3.68 15.88
CA GLY A 66 -14.70 2.78 16.07
C GLY A 66 -16.06 3.48 16.23
N GLU A 67 -16.12 4.82 16.07
CA GLU A 67 -17.32 5.63 16.27
C GLU A 67 -18.21 5.70 15.03
N TYR A 68 -17.68 5.30 13.87
CA TYR A 68 -18.35 5.42 12.58
C TYR A 68 -18.72 4.07 11.99
N THR A 69 -19.93 3.95 11.49
CA THR A 69 -20.34 2.80 10.69
C THR A 69 -19.67 2.82 9.32
N GLN A 70 -19.54 1.65 8.69
CA GLN A 70 -19.00 1.55 7.32
C GLN A 70 -19.79 2.38 6.29
N VAL A 71 -21.09 2.61 6.53
CA VAL A 71 -21.94 3.42 5.66
C VAL A 71 -21.61 4.91 5.83
N GLU A 72 -21.44 5.38 7.06
CA GLU A 72 -21.05 6.78 7.34
C GLU A 72 -19.67 7.09 6.79
N MET A 73 -18.70 6.20 7.02
CA MET A 73 -17.36 6.32 6.43
C MET A 73 -17.42 6.41 4.90
N MET A 74 -18.20 5.54 4.26
CA MET A 74 -18.32 5.51 2.79
C MET A 74 -18.95 6.79 2.25
N ASN A 75 -20.03 7.26 2.87
CA ASN A 75 -20.71 8.49 2.45
C ASN A 75 -19.77 9.69 2.60
N TYR A 76 -19.10 9.83 3.75
CA TYR A 76 -18.14 10.89 3.99
C TYR A 76 -17.03 10.92 2.93
N ILE A 77 -16.40 9.77 2.66
CA ILE A 77 -15.31 9.69 1.68
C ILE A 77 -15.81 10.02 0.27
N ASN A 78 -16.97 9.51 -0.13
CA ASN A 78 -17.52 9.80 -1.46
C ASN A 78 -17.89 11.28 -1.61
N GLU A 79 -18.43 11.91 -0.58
CA GLU A 79 -18.71 13.35 -0.56
C GLU A 79 -17.42 14.19 -0.65
N GLU A 80 -16.37 13.83 0.09
CA GLU A 80 -15.08 14.52 0.03
C GLU A 80 -14.40 14.37 -1.35
N LEU A 81 -14.52 13.20 -1.98
CA LEU A 81 -14.03 12.99 -3.34
C LEU A 81 -14.83 13.83 -4.35
N GLU A 82 -16.15 13.91 -4.19
CA GLU A 82 -17.04 14.68 -5.07
C GLU A 82 -16.83 16.19 -4.95
N LYS A 83 -16.69 16.73 -3.73
CA LYS A 83 -16.37 18.15 -3.49
C LYS A 83 -15.08 18.60 -4.19
N ARG A 84 -14.13 17.68 -4.37
CA ARG A 84 -12.83 17.93 -5.01
C ARG A 84 -12.86 17.69 -6.51
N GLY A 85 -14.00 17.27 -7.07
CA GLY A 85 -14.11 16.90 -8.48
C GLY A 85 -13.22 15.71 -8.87
N LEU A 86 -12.90 14.82 -7.91
CA LEU A 86 -12.10 13.64 -8.19
C LEU A 86 -12.93 12.63 -8.97
N ALA A 87 -12.27 11.89 -9.88
CA ALA A 87 -12.93 10.95 -10.78
C ALA A 87 -13.85 9.98 -10.02
N ASP A 88 -15.04 9.70 -10.56
CA ASP A 88 -15.98 8.71 -10.02
C ASP A 88 -15.34 7.32 -9.86
N GLU A 89 -14.28 7.06 -10.64
CA GLU A 89 -13.43 5.90 -10.51
C GLU A 89 -12.81 5.74 -9.13
N MET A 90 -12.67 6.82 -8.33
CA MET A 90 -12.15 6.81 -6.96
C MET A 90 -13.23 6.54 -5.91
N LYS A 91 -14.52 6.71 -6.26
CA LYS A 91 -15.65 6.46 -5.34
C LYS A 91 -15.71 5.01 -4.90
N VAL A 92 -16.23 4.82 -3.71
CA VAL A 92 -16.22 3.53 -3.00
C VAL A 92 -17.62 2.98 -2.92
N SER A 93 -17.77 1.72 -3.30
CA SER A 93 -18.99 0.96 -3.05
C SER A 93 -18.93 0.30 -1.67
N ARG A 94 -20.10 -0.05 -1.12
CA ARG A 94 -20.20 -0.73 0.20
C ARG A 94 -19.32 -1.98 0.30
N THR A 95 -19.25 -2.77 -0.78
CA THR A 95 -18.40 -3.98 -0.84
C THR A 95 -16.92 -3.66 -0.83
N ALA A 96 -16.50 -2.58 -1.51
CA ALA A 96 -15.11 -2.14 -1.48
C ALA A 96 -14.74 -1.60 -0.10
N MET A 97 -15.65 -0.87 0.56
CA MET A 97 -15.45 -0.34 1.91
C MET A 97 -15.19 -1.45 2.92
N SER A 98 -16.02 -2.50 2.92
CA SER A 98 -15.84 -3.65 3.81
C SER A 98 -14.46 -4.30 3.65
N ARG A 99 -13.97 -4.43 2.41
CA ARG A 99 -12.61 -4.95 2.15
C ARG A 99 -11.51 -4.04 2.68
N PHE A 100 -11.67 -2.72 2.55
CA PHE A 100 -10.67 -1.77 3.03
C PHE A 100 -10.53 -1.77 4.54
N VAL A 101 -11.65 -1.86 5.27
CA VAL A 101 -11.64 -1.95 6.73
C VAL A 101 -10.89 -3.21 7.18
N ILE A 102 -11.21 -4.37 6.60
CA ILE A 102 -10.54 -5.64 6.92
C ILE A 102 -9.03 -5.57 6.62
N ASP A 103 -8.65 -5.00 5.47
CA ASP A 103 -7.25 -4.86 5.08
C ASP A 103 -6.46 -3.97 6.07
N ILE A 104 -7.06 -2.87 6.51
CA ILE A 104 -6.44 -1.91 7.43
C ILE A 104 -6.33 -2.51 8.83
N GLU A 105 -7.40 -3.12 9.35
CA GLU A 105 -7.39 -3.80 10.65
C GLU A 105 -6.38 -4.95 10.69
N SER A 106 -6.30 -5.76 9.62
CA SER A 106 -5.32 -6.85 9.47
C SER A 106 -3.87 -6.34 9.38
N SER A 107 -3.67 -5.17 8.78
CA SER A 107 -2.35 -4.53 8.70
C SER A 107 -1.93 -3.94 10.04
N ALA A 108 -2.87 -3.34 10.78
CA ALA A 108 -2.63 -2.80 12.11
C ALA A 108 -2.30 -3.90 13.13
N ALA A 109 -2.93 -5.09 13.03
CA ALA A 109 -2.69 -6.22 13.91
C ALA A 109 -1.32 -6.93 13.71
N LYS A 110 -0.59 -6.60 12.63
CA LYS A 110 0.72 -7.20 12.29
C LYS A 110 1.90 -6.29 12.62
N GLY A 111 1.66 -5.05 13.07
CA GLY A 111 2.68 -4.12 13.55
C GLY A 111 2.90 -4.25 15.05
#